data_AF-A0A6I7HGI2-F1
#
_entry.id   AF-A0A6I7HGI2-F1
#
_cell.length_a   1.000
_cell.length_b   1.000
_cell.length_c   1.000
_cell.angle_alpha   90.00
_cell.angle_beta   90.00
_cell.angle_gamma   90.00
#
_symmetry.space_group_name_H-M   'P 1'
#
loop_
_entity.id
_entity.type
_entity.pdbx_description
1 polymer ?
#
loop_
_entity_poly.entity_id
_entity_poly.type
_entity_poly.pdbx_seq_one_letter_code
_entity_poly.pdbx_strand_id
1 'polypeptide(L)'
;MDTSLIGPRRNLTMPGLSATVGEEIEALRRVAGDRAVSLIRHEPDPLIAGIVAGWPTNFDASRATALGFRAETVFDEIIRIHVEDELGGRLP
;
A
#
# COMPACT_ATOMS: atom_id res chain seq x y z
N MET A 1 -23.01 15.62 -6.90
CA MET A 1 -22.53 14.23 -7.03
C MET A 1 -23.74 13.32 -6.94
N ASP A 2 -23.97 12.47 -7.95
CA ASP A 2 -25.04 11.47 -7.90
C ASP A 2 -24.61 10.28 -7.06
N THR A 3 -25.23 10.09 -5.89
CA THR A 3 -24.89 9.01 -4.95
C THR A 3 -25.80 7.79 -5.10
N SER A 4 -26.68 7.77 -6.12
CA SER A 4 -27.57 6.63 -6.39
C SER A 4 -26.78 5.37 -6.76
N LEU A 5 -25.67 5.52 -7.50
CA LEU A 5 -24.80 4.43 -7.94
C LEU A 5 -24.11 3.66 -6.79
N ILE A 6 -23.98 4.27 -5.61
CA ILE A 6 -23.44 3.60 -4.42
C ILE A 6 -24.41 2.52 -3.92
N GLY A 7 -25.72 2.72 -4.12
CA GLY A 7 -26.75 1.80 -3.63
C GLY A 7 -26.92 1.81 -2.10
N PRO A 8 -27.71 0.87 -1.55
CA PRO A 8 -28.07 0.86 -0.12
C PRO A 8 -26.90 0.48 0.80
N ARG A 9 -25.91 -0.27 0.29
CA ARG A 9 -24.68 -0.58 1.03
C ARG A 9 -23.68 0.56 0.87
N ARG A 10 -23.78 1.55 1.76
CA ARG A 10 -22.96 2.77 1.72
C ARG A 10 -21.47 2.53 1.99
N ASN A 11 -21.13 1.44 2.67
CA ASN A 11 -19.74 1.04 2.88
C ASN A 11 -19.17 0.43 1.59
N LEU A 12 -17.97 0.90 1.23
CA LEU A 12 -17.21 0.45 0.08
C LEU A 12 -15.83 -0.03 0.55
N THR A 13 -15.43 -1.19 0.05
CA THR A 13 -14.04 -1.60 0.07
C THR A 13 -13.33 -0.79 -1.00
N MET A 14 -12.36 0.03 -0.59
CA MET A 14 -11.62 0.91 -1.49
C MET A 14 -10.53 0.13 -2.24
N PRO A 15 -10.18 0.52 -3.48
CA PRO A 15 -9.05 -0.07 -4.17
C PRO A 15 -7.76 0.25 -3.41
N GLY A 16 -6.78 -0.64 -3.53
CA GLY A 16 -5.47 -0.53 -2.93
C GLY A 16 -4.52 -1.54 -3.56
N LEU A 17 -3.27 -1.51 -3.13
CA LEU A 17 -2.26 -2.46 -3.53
C LEU A 17 -2.10 -3.55 -2.46
N SER A 18 -2.22 -4.82 -2.86
CA SER A 18 -1.77 -5.95 -2.04
C SER A 18 -0.32 -6.26 -2.42
N ALA A 19 0.57 -6.23 -1.45
CA ALA A 19 1.99 -6.54 -1.61
C ALA A 19 2.49 -7.32 -0.40
N THR A 20 3.48 -8.16 -0.63
CA THR A 20 4.26 -8.80 0.44
C THR A 20 5.36 -7.85 0.92
N VAL A 21 5.80 -8.04 2.17
CA VAL A 21 6.95 -7.30 2.71
C VAL A 21 8.20 -7.42 1.83
N GLY A 22 8.39 -8.57 1.17
CA GLY A 22 9.49 -8.74 0.20
C GLY A 22 9.36 -7.80 -1.00
N GLU A 23 8.17 -7.68 -1.59
CA GLU A 23 7.92 -6.77 -2.71
C GLU A 23 8.08 -5.30 -2.31
N GLU A 24 7.70 -4.93 -1.09
CA GLU A 24 7.93 -3.59 -0.54
C GLU A 24 9.43 -3.27 -0.40
N ILE A 25 10.22 -4.22 0.12
CA ILE A 25 11.68 -4.08 0.25
C ILE A 25 12.35 -3.98 -1.13
N GLU A 26 11.90 -4.79 -2.11
CA GLU A 26 12.41 -4.70 -3.49
C GLU A 26 12.06 -3.36 -4.16
N ALA A 27 10.86 -2.83 -3.91
CA ALA A 27 10.48 -1.50 -4.39
C ALA A 27 11.34 -0.41 -3.75
N LEU A 28 11.61 -0.52 -2.43
CA LEU A 28 12.53 0.39 -1.74
C LEU A 28 13.93 0.34 -2.33
N ARG A 29 14.44 -0.86 -2.67
CA ARG A 29 15.73 -0.99 -3.35
C ARG A 29 15.76 -0.27 -4.69
N ARG A 30 14.71 -0.44 -5.51
CA ARG A 30 14.63 0.19 -6.84
C ARG A 30 14.56 1.72 -6.76
N VAL A 31 13.87 2.27 -5.76
CA VAL A 31 13.65 3.71 -5.64
C VAL A 31 14.77 4.40 -4.84
N ALA A 32 15.20 3.82 -3.73
CA ALA A 32 16.12 4.45 -2.76
C ALA A 32 17.49 3.76 -2.65
N GLY A 33 17.71 2.66 -3.37
CA GLY A 33 18.99 1.95 -3.43
C GLY A 33 19.31 1.06 -2.23
N ASP A 34 20.42 0.32 -2.34
CA ASP A 34 20.84 -0.67 -1.34
C ASP A 34 21.15 -0.07 0.03
N ARG A 35 21.59 1.20 0.07
CA ARG A 35 21.85 1.89 1.34
C ARG A 35 20.58 1.99 2.18
N ALA A 36 19.44 2.33 1.59
CA ALA A 36 18.17 2.41 2.32
C ALA A 36 17.74 1.03 2.82
N VAL A 37 17.85 0.00 1.97
CA VAL A 37 17.50 -1.37 2.35
C VAL A 37 18.41 -1.92 3.45
N SER A 38 19.69 -1.53 3.48
CA SER A 38 20.65 -1.97 4.50
C SER A 38 20.30 -1.53 5.92
N LEU A 39 19.37 -0.58 6.08
CA LEU A 39 18.87 -0.11 7.37
C LEU A 39 17.82 -1.04 7.97
N ILE A 40 17.26 -1.96 7.19
CA ILE A 40 16.21 -2.89 7.63
C ILE A 40 16.83 -3.97 8.51
N ARG A 41 16.25 -4.19 9.69
CA ARG A 41 16.61 -5.29 10.59
C ARG A 41 15.46 -6.29 10.66
N HIS A 42 15.77 -7.56 10.45
CA HIS A 42 14.82 -8.65 10.56
C HIS A 42 14.83 -9.19 12.00
N GLU A 43 13.92 -8.70 12.83
CA GLU A 43 13.76 -9.09 14.24
C GLU A 43 12.36 -9.67 14.44
N PRO A 44 12.19 -11.01 14.37
CA PRO A 44 10.86 -11.61 14.48
C PRO A 44 10.23 -11.38 15.85
N ASP A 45 8.99 -10.90 15.85
CA ASP A 45 8.16 -10.76 17.04
C ASP A 45 6.92 -11.66 16.92
N PRO A 46 6.75 -12.67 17.80
CA PRO A 46 5.65 -13.62 17.72
C PRO A 46 4.28 -12.99 18.03
N LEU A 47 4.23 -11.93 18.84
CA LEU A 47 2.99 -11.22 19.14
C LEU A 47 2.52 -10.45 17.89
N ILE A 48 3.43 -9.71 17.26
CA ILE A 48 3.13 -8.98 16.02
C ILE A 48 2.73 -9.95 14.91
N ALA A 49 3.49 -11.03 14.73
CA ALA A 49 3.18 -12.05 13.73
C ALA A 49 1.78 -12.65 13.93
N GLY A 50 1.39 -12.92 15.20
CA GLY A 50 0.07 -13.44 15.53
C GLY A 50 -1.07 -12.47 15.20
N ILE A 51 -0.87 -11.16 15.42
CA ILE A 51 -1.86 -10.13 15.07
C ILE A 51 -2.00 -10.02 13.54
N VAL A 52 -0.87 -9.87 12.84
CA VAL A 52 -0.86 -9.64 11.39
C VAL A 52 -1.37 -10.86 10.61
N ALA A 53 -1.15 -12.08 11.12
CA ALA A 53 -1.68 -13.31 10.52
C ALA A 53 -3.22 -13.33 10.40
N GLY A 54 -3.93 -12.54 11.21
CA GLY A 54 -5.38 -12.41 11.15
C GLY A 54 -5.90 -11.34 10.17
N TRP A 55 -5.01 -10.55 9.56
CA TRP A 55 -5.42 -9.47 8.66
C TRP A 55 -5.80 -10.01 7.26
N PRO A 56 -6.82 -9.44 6.60
CA PRO A 56 -7.11 -9.76 5.22
C PRO A 56 -5.92 -9.41 4.31
N THR A 57 -5.54 -10.33 3.42
CA THR A 57 -4.35 -10.15 2.56
C THR A 57 -4.66 -9.38 1.27
N ASN A 58 -5.88 -9.50 0.75
CA ASN A 58 -6.33 -8.82 -0.45
C ASN A 58 -7.85 -8.62 -0.41
N PHE A 59 -8.34 -7.67 -1.21
CA PHE A 59 -9.71 -7.20 -1.19
C PHE A 59 -10.30 -7.12 -2.60
N ASP A 60 -11.58 -7.50 -2.74
CA ASP A 60 -12.37 -7.14 -3.92
C ASP A 60 -12.93 -5.72 -3.75
N ALA A 61 -12.38 -4.78 -4.52
CA ALA A 61 -12.79 -3.38 -4.55
C ALA A 61 -13.62 -3.02 -5.80
N SER A 62 -14.16 -4.00 -6.53
CA SER A 62 -14.88 -3.82 -7.81
C SER A 62 -15.94 -2.72 -7.77
N ARG A 63 -16.71 -2.62 -6.67
CA ARG A 63 -17.72 -1.58 -6.48
C ARG A 63 -17.13 -0.17 -6.44
N ALA A 64 -16.02 0.03 -5.75
CA ALA A 64 -15.36 1.33 -5.68
C ALA A 64 -14.69 1.66 -7.01
N THR A 65 -14.01 0.69 -7.64
CA THR A 65 -13.40 0.87 -8.96
C THR A 65 -14.44 1.24 -10.03
N ALA A 66 -15.61 0.61 -10.02
CA ALA A 66 -16.72 0.94 -10.93
C ALA A 66 -17.27 2.37 -10.75
N LEU A 67 -17.09 2.96 -9.55
CA LEU A 67 -17.44 4.35 -9.26
C LEU A 67 -16.31 5.33 -9.62
N GLY A 68 -15.19 4.85 -10.17
CA GLY A 68 -14.07 5.67 -10.63
C GLY A 68 -12.96 5.89 -9.61
N PHE A 69 -13.04 5.27 -8.42
CA PHE A 69 -11.93 5.28 -7.47
C PHE A 69 -10.74 4.51 -8.02
N ARG A 70 -9.53 4.99 -7.71
CA ARG A 70 -8.26 4.42 -8.17
C ARG A 70 -7.28 4.39 -7.01
N ALA A 71 -6.31 3.50 -7.12
CA ALA A 71 -5.16 3.41 -6.24
C ALA A 71 -3.93 3.09 -7.09
N GLU A 72 -2.76 3.18 -6.48
CA GLU A 72 -1.48 2.78 -7.05
C GLU A 72 -1.49 1.28 -7.39
N THR A 73 -0.73 0.92 -8.42
CA THR A 73 -0.68 -0.48 -8.92
C THR A 73 0.66 -1.16 -8.65
N VAL A 74 1.66 -0.38 -8.25
CA VAL A 74 2.99 -0.87 -7.89
C VAL A 74 3.53 -0.08 -6.70
N PHE A 75 4.27 -0.74 -5.80
CA PHE A 75 4.73 -0.13 -4.56
C PHE A 75 5.78 0.98 -4.80
N ASP A 76 6.47 0.95 -5.93
CA ASP A 76 7.39 2.02 -6.36
C ASP A 76 6.69 3.38 -6.47
N GLU A 77 5.42 3.41 -6.89
CA GLU A 77 4.62 4.64 -6.96
C GLU A 77 4.38 5.20 -5.57
N ILE A 78 4.00 4.35 -4.62
CA ILE A 78 3.77 4.74 -3.22
C ILE A 78 5.02 5.37 -2.60
N ILE A 79 6.20 4.78 -2.82
CA ILE A 79 7.46 5.33 -2.31
C ILE A 79 7.78 6.68 -2.97
N ARG A 80 7.58 6.81 -4.29
CA ARG A 80 7.83 8.09 -4.99
C ARG A 80 6.90 9.20 -4.50
N ILE A 81 5.62 8.89 -4.31
CA ILE A 81 4.63 9.83 -3.75
C ILE A 81 5.07 10.27 -2.36
N HIS A 82 5.49 9.33 -1.50
CA HIS A 82 6.01 9.68 -0.18
C HIS A 82 7.23 10.61 -0.25
N VAL A 83 8.17 10.35 -1.17
CA VAL A 83 9.34 11.21 -1.37
C VAL A 83 8.93 12.61 -1.83
N GLU A 84 7.97 12.71 -2.76
CA GLU A 84 7.46 13.98 -3.28
C GLU A 84 6.75 14.79 -2.19
N ASP A 85 5.77 14.18 -1.52
CA ASP A 85 4.86 14.84 -0.61
C ASP A 85 5.50 15.13 0.76
N GLU A 86 6.31 14.19 1.29
CA GLU A 86 6.82 14.25 2.67
C GLU A 86 8.30 14.62 2.76
N LEU A 87 9.11 14.32 1.73
CA LEU A 87 10.56 14.56 1.73
C LEU A 87 10.99 15.70 0.79
N GLY A 88 10.02 16.46 0.24
CA GLY A 88 10.29 17.57 -0.67
C GLY A 88 10.96 17.13 -1.99
N GLY A 89 10.64 15.92 -2.45
CA GLY A 89 11.14 15.35 -3.70
C GLY A 89 12.59 14.86 -3.64
N ARG A 90 13.17 14.66 -2.45
CA ARG A 90 14.58 14.27 -2.30
C ARG A 90 14.73 13.09 -1.35
N LEU A 91 15.58 12.16 -1.76
CA LEU A 91 16.03 11.08 -0.89
C LEU A 91 17.18 11.58 0.02
N PRO A 92 17.21 11.17 1.29
CA PRO A 92 18.26 11.53 2.24
C PRO A 92 19.61 10.86 1.94
#